data_AF-A0A0Q9LLC2-F1
#
_entry.id   AF-A0A0Q9LLC2-F1
#
_cell.length_a   1.000
_cell.length_b   1.000
_cell.length_c   1.000
_cell.angle_alpha   90.00
_cell.angle_beta   90.00
_cell.angle_gamma   90.00
#
_symmetry.space_group_name_H-M   'P 1'
#
loop_
_entity.id
_entity.type
_entity.pdbx_description
1 polymer ?
#
loop_
_entity_poly.entity_id
_entity_poly.type
_entity_poly.pdbx_seq_one_letter_code
_entity_poly.pdbx_strand_id
1 'polypeptide(L)'
;MSLLLRRLAAGVGVLLLTVVGLVLAPAASVAADTSPVCAPDSKSRVADVTETLHHLGDVGLDGHVWALTDVVVRIQVWQVGTSHFCIRRDLDGTFTSFAGVSPNLTGTISAEVHGTVHGFDWAVFTGKFVPRVPVSGDVGDFDVGCDQTGFCALHRSPVYLFFQDQVQALHVRSFDFVYDGGSHGTWHESDRASIGDITG
;
A
#
# COMPACT_ATOMS: atom_id res chain seq x y z
N MET A 1 -4.13 -65.41 7.93
CA MET A 1 -4.46 -66.80 7.57
C MET A 1 -5.96 -66.85 7.28
N SER A 2 -6.38 -67.49 6.18
CA SER A 2 -7.73 -67.45 5.56
C SER A 2 -8.04 -66.12 4.84
N LEU A 3 -8.03 -65.98 3.50
CA LEU A 3 -8.56 -66.79 2.38
C LEU A 3 -10.04 -67.13 2.54
N LEU A 4 -10.71 -67.21 1.38
CA LEU A 4 -12.09 -67.64 1.12
C LEU A 4 -13.14 -66.52 1.17
N LEU A 5 -14.06 -66.34 0.22
CA LEU A 5 -14.49 -67.01 -1.02
C LEU A 5 -15.66 -66.13 -1.55
N ARG A 6 -16.01 -65.99 -2.83
CA ARG A 6 -16.89 -66.84 -3.68
C ARG A 6 -17.67 -65.83 -4.56
N ARG A 7 -17.37 -65.73 -5.86
CA ARG A 7 -18.17 -66.24 -7.00
C ARG A 7 -19.65 -65.84 -7.06
N LEU A 8 -19.94 -65.02 -8.10
CA LEU A 8 -20.98 -65.14 -9.14
C LEU A 8 -22.47 -65.22 -8.72
N ALA A 9 -23.30 -64.28 -9.18
CA ALA A 9 -24.07 -64.43 -10.43
C ALA A 9 -25.16 -63.34 -10.61
N ALA A 10 -25.26 -62.89 -11.87
CA ALA A 10 -26.45 -62.52 -12.64
C ALA A 10 -27.60 -61.69 -12.01
N GLY A 11 -27.87 -60.54 -12.65
CA GLY A 11 -29.15 -59.84 -12.56
C GLY A 11 -29.25 -58.75 -13.61
N VAL A 12 -29.81 -59.08 -14.77
CA VAL A 12 -30.22 -58.12 -15.80
C VAL A 12 -31.44 -57.35 -15.27
N GLY A 13 -31.33 -56.03 -15.19
CA GLY A 13 -32.42 -55.13 -14.83
C GLY A 13 -32.26 -53.80 -15.56
N VAL A 14 -33.00 -53.65 -16.66
CA VAL A 14 -33.16 -52.40 -17.41
C VAL A 14 -33.87 -51.39 -16.51
N LEU A 15 -33.26 -50.23 -16.24
CA LEU A 15 -34.01 -49.10 -15.67
C LEU A 15 -33.40 -47.73 -16.06
N LEU A 16 -34.21 -47.00 -16.82
CA LEU A 16 -34.37 -45.55 -16.95
C LEU A 16 -33.15 -44.61 -16.94
N LEU A 17 -32.99 -43.96 -18.09
CA LEU A 17 -32.49 -42.60 -18.31
C LEU A 17 -32.73 -41.63 -17.13
N THR A 18 -31.64 -41.07 -16.61
CA THR A 18 -31.59 -39.68 -16.15
C THR A 18 -30.27 -39.07 -16.63
N VAL A 19 -30.34 -38.32 -17.72
CA VAL A 19 -29.29 -37.36 -18.08
C VAL A 19 -29.36 -36.28 -17.01
N VAL A 20 -28.51 -36.38 -15.99
CA VAL A 20 -28.23 -35.25 -15.10
C VAL A 20 -27.42 -34.27 -15.95
N GLY A 21 -28.13 -33.39 -16.64
CA GLY A 21 -27.55 -32.18 -17.19
C GLY A 21 -26.99 -31.39 -16.02
N LEU A 22 -25.69 -31.52 -15.77
CA LEU A 22 -24.98 -30.62 -14.90
C LEU A 22 -24.99 -29.26 -15.62
N VAL A 23 -26.00 -28.45 -15.32
CA VAL A 23 -25.96 -27.02 -15.62
C VAL A 23 -24.85 -26.48 -14.73
N LEU A 24 -23.63 -26.49 -15.25
CA LEU A 24 -22.57 -25.62 -14.76
C LEU A 24 -23.09 -24.20 -14.96
N ALA A 25 -23.77 -23.68 -13.94
CA ALA A 25 -23.95 -22.24 -13.84
C ALA A 25 -22.56 -21.64 -14.01
N PRO A 26 -22.36 -20.63 -14.87
CA PRO A 26 -21.12 -19.89 -14.83
C PRO A 26 -20.98 -19.42 -13.39
N ALA A 27 -19.93 -19.86 -12.71
CA ALA A 27 -19.51 -19.19 -11.50
C ALA A 27 -19.30 -17.76 -11.95
N ALA A 28 -20.20 -16.87 -11.55
CA ALA A 28 -19.92 -15.46 -11.62
C ALA A 28 -18.66 -15.30 -10.78
N SER A 29 -17.51 -15.24 -11.44
CA SER A 29 -16.34 -14.63 -10.88
C SER A 29 -16.83 -13.23 -10.51
N VAL A 30 -17.11 -13.04 -9.23
CA VAL A 30 -17.14 -11.71 -8.64
C VAL A 30 -15.76 -11.19 -8.97
N ALA A 31 -15.70 -10.35 -10.01
CA ALA A 31 -14.50 -9.61 -10.32
C ALA A 31 -14.05 -9.01 -8.99
N ALA A 32 -12.77 -9.19 -8.66
CA ALA A 32 -12.17 -8.48 -7.55
C ALA A 32 -12.62 -7.03 -7.62
N ASP A 33 -13.08 -6.49 -6.51
CA ASP A 33 -13.43 -5.08 -6.40
C ASP A 33 -12.17 -4.25 -6.63
N THR A 34 -11.87 -3.98 -7.90
CA THR A 34 -10.83 -3.07 -8.36
C THR A 34 -11.35 -1.64 -8.38
N SER A 35 -12.44 -1.33 -7.65
CA SER A 35 -13.09 -0.04 -7.75
C SER A 35 -12.08 1.07 -7.49
N PRO A 36 -11.85 1.95 -8.47
CA PRO A 36 -11.09 3.16 -8.29
C PRO A 36 -11.99 4.06 -7.45
N VAL A 37 -12.00 3.92 -6.13
CA VAL A 37 -12.81 4.80 -5.24
C VAL A 37 -12.50 6.28 -5.56
N CYS A 38 -11.28 6.52 -6.03
CA CYS A 38 -10.80 7.83 -6.40
C CYS A 38 -11.09 8.26 -7.84
N ALA A 39 -11.42 7.32 -8.75
CA ALA A 39 -11.76 7.52 -10.17
C ALA A 39 -11.33 8.89 -10.74
N PRO A 40 -10.02 9.18 -10.75
CA PRO A 40 -9.50 10.55 -10.82
C PRO A 40 -9.91 11.30 -12.08
N ASP A 41 -10.17 10.57 -13.17
CA ASP A 41 -10.59 11.13 -14.46
C ASP A 41 -12.07 11.56 -14.50
N SER A 42 -12.86 11.16 -13.50
CA SER A 42 -14.30 11.43 -13.42
C SER A 42 -14.68 12.38 -12.29
N LYS A 43 -13.69 12.87 -11.52
CA LYS A 43 -13.89 13.63 -10.28
C LYS A 43 -13.14 14.97 -10.35
N SER A 44 -13.65 15.95 -9.61
CA SER A 44 -13.00 17.26 -9.53
C SER A 44 -11.72 17.15 -8.72
N ARG A 45 -10.57 17.42 -9.36
CA ARG A 45 -9.29 17.58 -8.66
C ARG A 45 -9.28 18.93 -7.96
N VAL A 46 -9.12 18.92 -6.64
CA VAL A 46 -9.15 20.12 -5.79
C VAL A 46 -7.76 20.56 -5.34
N ALA A 47 -6.74 19.69 -5.44
CA ALA A 47 -5.34 20.05 -5.26
C ALA A 47 -4.41 19.19 -6.14
N ASP A 48 -3.29 19.77 -6.59
CA ASP A 48 -2.19 19.11 -7.33
C ASP A 48 -0.88 19.85 -6.99
N VAL A 49 -0.23 19.42 -5.92
CA VAL A 49 0.92 20.11 -5.33
C VAL A 49 2.15 19.20 -5.28
N THR A 50 3.30 19.81 -5.02
CA THR A 50 4.53 19.13 -4.65
C THR A 50 5.02 19.66 -3.31
N GLU A 51 5.72 18.81 -2.56
CA GLU A 51 6.46 19.19 -1.37
C GLU A 51 7.75 18.38 -1.26
N THR A 52 8.68 18.87 -0.46
CA THR A 52 9.88 18.13 -0.06
C THR A 52 9.78 17.80 1.42
N LEU A 53 10.00 16.54 1.78
CA LEU A 53 10.05 16.06 3.16
C LEU A 53 11.45 15.58 3.46
N HIS A 54 11.98 16.03 4.60
CA HIS A 54 13.26 15.59 5.14
C HIS A 54 13.09 14.77 6.40
N HIS A 55 13.99 13.82 6.60
CA HIS A 55 14.02 12.93 7.76
C HIS A 55 12.66 12.30 8.09
N LEU A 56 11.95 11.82 7.07
CA LEU A 56 10.74 11.02 7.25
C LEU A 56 11.15 9.62 7.71
N GLY A 57 10.49 9.07 8.73
CA GLY A 57 10.80 7.72 9.22
C GLY A 57 10.06 6.65 8.41
N ASP A 58 10.81 5.70 7.83
CA ASP A 58 10.25 4.51 7.19
C ASP A 58 10.28 3.31 8.14
N VAL A 59 9.19 2.53 8.10
CA VAL A 59 8.93 1.45 9.05
C VAL A 59 9.08 0.08 8.42
N GLY A 60 9.75 -0.83 9.12
CA GLY A 60 9.84 -2.24 8.73
C GLY A 60 8.56 -3.01 9.07
N LEU A 61 8.48 -4.27 8.67
CA LEU A 61 7.27 -5.09 8.86
C LEU A 61 6.88 -5.34 10.33
N ASP A 62 7.81 -5.24 11.26
CA ASP A 62 7.61 -5.32 12.70
C ASP A 62 7.34 -3.94 13.36
N GLY A 63 7.30 -2.87 12.56
CA GLY A 63 6.92 -1.53 12.98
C GLY A 63 8.04 -0.66 13.55
N HIS A 64 9.31 -1.11 13.53
CA HIS A 64 10.43 -0.25 13.90
C HIS A 64 10.79 0.70 12.76
N VAL A 65 11.33 1.88 13.08
CA VAL A 65 11.90 2.78 12.06
C VAL A 65 13.26 2.24 11.64
N TRP A 66 13.38 1.81 10.39
CA TRP A 66 14.60 1.20 9.84
C TRP A 66 15.46 2.20 9.05
N ALA A 67 14.88 3.27 8.53
CA ALA A 67 15.57 4.31 7.79
C ALA A 67 14.92 5.69 7.96
N LEU A 68 15.69 6.72 7.63
CA LEU A 68 15.19 8.06 7.36
C LEU A 68 15.21 8.32 5.86
N THR A 69 14.18 8.97 5.35
CA THR A 69 14.04 9.36 3.95
C THR A 69 13.97 10.86 3.74
N ASP A 70 14.53 11.27 2.61
CA ASP A 70 14.38 12.59 2.02
C ASP A 70 13.68 12.40 0.67
N VAL A 71 12.46 12.93 0.54
CA VAL A 71 11.58 12.66 -0.61
C VAL A 71 10.93 13.91 -1.14
N VAL A 72 10.74 13.95 -2.45
CA VAL A 72 9.77 14.84 -3.09
C VAL A 72 8.45 14.07 -3.20
N VAL A 73 7.38 14.67 -2.69
CA VAL A 73 6.04 14.09 -2.73
C VAL A 73 5.17 14.91 -3.67
N ARG A 74 4.63 14.27 -4.71
CA ARG A 74 3.54 14.83 -5.50
C ARG A 74 2.21 14.43 -4.89
N ILE A 75 1.40 15.41 -4.51
CA ILE A 75 0.11 15.19 -3.85
C ILE A 75 -1.01 15.63 -4.77
N GLN A 76 -1.93 14.71 -5.03
CA GLN A 76 -3.14 15.00 -5.78
C GLN A 76 -4.37 14.67 -4.95
N VAL A 77 -5.34 15.58 -4.90
CA VAL A 77 -6.55 15.43 -4.10
C VAL A 77 -7.78 15.60 -4.97
N TRP A 78 -8.71 14.66 -4.87
CA TRP A 78 -9.99 14.69 -5.57
C TRP A 78 -11.15 14.73 -4.59
N GLN A 79 -12.14 15.56 -4.87
CA GLN A 79 -13.40 15.55 -4.14
C GLN A 79 -14.34 14.52 -4.78
N VAL A 80 -14.64 13.46 -4.04
CA VAL A 80 -15.46 12.32 -4.53
C VAL A 80 -16.88 12.32 -3.97
N GLY A 81 -17.16 13.20 -2.99
CA GLY A 81 -18.48 13.51 -2.45
C GLY A 81 -18.44 14.80 -1.63
N THR A 82 -19.54 15.20 -1.01
CA THR A 82 -19.64 16.49 -0.29
C THR A 82 -18.53 16.70 0.74
N SER A 83 -18.22 15.68 1.52
CA SER A 83 -17.13 15.69 2.53
C SER A 83 -16.19 14.49 2.38
N HIS A 84 -16.15 13.87 1.20
CA HIS A 84 -15.35 12.68 0.92
C HIS A 84 -14.27 13.01 -0.08
N PHE A 85 -13.04 12.62 0.24
CA PHE A 85 -11.86 12.94 -0.54
C PHE A 85 -11.03 11.69 -0.79
N CYS A 86 -10.32 11.76 -1.91
CA CYS A 86 -9.27 10.84 -2.28
C CYS A 86 -7.97 11.60 -2.39
N ILE A 87 -6.90 10.98 -1.92
CA ILE A 87 -5.54 11.49 -2.07
C ILE A 87 -4.68 10.41 -2.71
N ARG A 88 -3.84 10.84 -3.65
CA ARG A 88 -2.69 10.09 -4.15
C ARG A 88 -1.45 10.84 -3.73
N ARG A 89 -0.45 10.11 -3.26
CA ARG A 89 0.89 10.61 -3.05
C ARG A 89 1.83 9.77 -3.90
N ASP A 90 2.59 10.40 -4.76
CA ASP A 90 3.72 9.77 -5.46
C ASP A 90 5.00 10.29 -4.81
N LEU A 91 5.86 9.38 -4.37
CA LEU A 91 7.08 9.68 -3.63
C LEU A 91 8.28 9.27 -4.47
N ASP A 92 9.32 10.11 -4.49
CA ASP A 92 10.61 9.84 -5.11
C ASP A 92 11.72 10.49 -4.28
N GLY A 93 12.76 9.74 -3.94
CA GLY A 93 13.84 10.26 -3.12
C GLY A 93 14.88 9.22 -2.69
N THR A 94 15.48 9.48 -1.54
CA THR A 94 16.59 8.68 -0.99
C THR A 94 16.34 8.28 0.45
N PHE A 95 16.94 7.17 0.87
CA PHE A 95 16.93 6.74 2.27
C PHE A 95 18.35 6.57 2.82
N THR A 96 18.47 6.67 4.14
CA THR A 96 19.65 6.29 4.92
C THR A 96 19.21 5.38 6.07
N SER A 97 19.77 4.19 6.17
CA SER A 97 19.38 3.20 7.18
C SER A 97 19.97 3.47 8.57
N PHE A 98 19.26 2.99 9.58
CA PHE A 98 19.82 2.70 10.89
C PHE A 98 20.37 1.27 10.93
N ALA A 99 21.37 1.02 11.78
CA ALA A 99 21.80 -0.35 12.04
C ALA A 99 20.70 -1.11 12.80
N GLY A 100 20.40 -2.33 12.36
CA GLY A 100 19.39 -3.14 13.03
C GLY A 100 18.87 -4.31 12.21
N VAL A 101 17.63 -4.70 12.51
CA VAL A 101 16.87 -5.69 11.75
C VAL A 101 16.56 -5.11 10.37
N SER A 102 16.68 -5.91 9.32
CA SER A 102 16.34 -5.46 7.96
C SER A 102 14.82 -5.24 7.81
N PRO A 103 14.36 -4.37 6.90
CA PRO A 103 12.94 -4.00 6.82
C PRO A 103 12.00 -5.18 6.54
N ASN A 104 12.42 -6.18 5.76
CA ASN A 104 11.62 -7.39 5.51
C ASN A 104 11.95 -8.56 6.47
N LEU A 105 12.69 -8.28 7.55
CA LEU A 105 12.98 -9.23 8.64
C LEU A 105 13.73 -10.50 8.19
N THR A 106 14.47 -10.45 7.09
CA THR A 106 15.24 -11.62 6.61
C THR A 106 16.69 -11.65 7.10
N GLY A 107 17.16 -10.55 7.69
CA GLY A 107 18.51 -10.43 8.24
C GLY A 107 18.73 -9.15 9.02
N THR A 108 19.92 -8.58 8.87
CA THR A 108 20.30 -7.30 9.47
C THR A 108 20.80 -6.36 8.39
N ILE A 109 20.72 -5.07 8.68
CA ILE A 109 21.26 -3.98 7.87
C ILE A 109 22.20 -3.14 8.73
N SER A 110 23.30 -2.70 8.13
CA SER A 110 24.27 -1.78 8.72
C SER A 110 23.70 -0.36 8.78
N ALA A 111 24.26 0.49 9.65
CA ALA A 111 23.95 1.92 9.60
C ALA A 111 24.54 2.53 8.33
N GLU A 112 23.95 3.64 7.87
CA GLU A 112 24.46 4.41 6.73
C GLU A 112 24.44 3.63 5.40
N VAL A 113 23.56 2.63 5.26
CA VAL A 113 23.22 2.11 3.93
C VAL A 113 22.36 3.17 3.25
N HIS A 114 22.85 3.65 2.11
CA HIS A 114 22.16 4.63 1.28
C HIS A 114 21.50 3.96 0.09
N GLY A 115 20.33 4.46 -0.28
CA GLY A 115 19.62 3.98 -1.45
C GLY A 115 18.55 4.94 -1.93
N THR A 116 17.79 4.51 -2.92
CA THR A 116 16.65 5.26 -3.45
C THR A 116 15.33 4.64 -2.99
N VAL A 117 14.31 5.48 -2.90
CA VAL A 117 12.93 5.06 -2.69
C VAL A 117 12.05 5.72 -3.74
N HIS A 118 11.13 4.97 -4.32
CA HIS A 118 10.07 5.51 -5.15
C HIS A 118 8.80 4.68 -5.00
N GLY A 119 7.65 5.32 -5.20
CA GLY A 119 6.38 4.61 -5.10
C GLY A 119 5.19 5.53 -4.98
N PHE A 120 4.07 4.96 -4.56
CA PHE A 120 2.86 5.71 -4.32
C PHE A 120 2.00 5.09 -3.21
N ASP A 121 1.10 5.90 -2.68
CA ASP A 121 -0.07 5.44 -1.95
C ASP A 121 -1.34 6.16 -2.36
N TRP A 122 -2.46 5.47 -2.17
CA TRP A 122 -3.81 5.99 -2.28
C TRP A 122 -4.51 5.88 -0.95
N ALA A 123 -5.15 6.96 -0.53
CA ALA A 123 -6.03 6.95 0.64
C ALA A 123 -7.35 7.65 0.37
N VAL A 124 -8.36 7.23 1.12
CA VAL A 124 -9.67 7.87 1.21
C VAL A 124 -9.86 8.43 2.60
N PHE A 125 -10.58 9.55 2.71
CA PHE A 125 -10.87 10.16 4.00
C PHE A 125 -12.11 11.05 3.91
N THR A 126 -12.63 11.43 5.07
CA THR A 126 -13.59 12.51 5.19
C THR A 126 -12.93 13.76 5.73
N GLY A 127 -13.44 14.92 5.32
CA GLY A 127 -12.97 16.19 5.86
C GLY A 127 -13.66 17.40 5.26
N LYS A 128 -13.14 18.57 5.59
CA LYS A 128 -13.59 19.86 5.05
C LYS A 128 -12.42 20.52 4.32
N PHE A 129 -12.52 20.63 3.00
CA PHE A 129 -11.49 21.28 2.20
C PHE A 129 -11.50 22.79 2.44
N VAL A 130 -10.52 23.29 3.19
CA VAL A 130 -10.34 24.71 3.53
C VAL A 130 -8.85 25.03 3.45
N PRO A 131 -8.29 25.11 2.22
CA PRO A 131 -6.86 25.23 2.02
C PRO A 131 -6.29 26.51 2.65
N ARG A 132 -5.16 26.36 3.37
CA ARG A 132 -4.38 27.47 3.94
C ARG A 132 -3.10 27.77 3.14
N VAL A 133 -2.82 26.96 2.14
CA VAL A 133 -1.67 27.03 1.23
C VAL A 133 -2.17 26.97 -0.23
N PRO A 134 -1.33 27.28 -1.23
CA PRO A 134 -1.68 27.08 -2.62
C PRO A 134 -2.17 25.66 -2.89
N VAL A 135 -3.21 25.52 -3.71
CA VAL A 135 -3.75 24.21 -4.12
C VAL A 135 -3.07 23.66 -5.38
N SER A 136 -2.03 24.34 -5.85
CA SER A 136 -1.24 23.94 -7.01
C SER A 136 0.19 24.43 -6.91
N GLY A 137 1.13 23.65 -7.42
CA GLY A 137 2.56 23.97 -7.41
C GLY A 137 3.26 23.51 -6.14
N ASP A 138 4.44 24.07 -5.88
CA ASP A 138 5.22 23.76 -4.68
C ASP A 138 4.62 24.41 -3.43
N VAL A 139 4.40 23.61 -2.39
CA VAL A 139 3.89 24.08 -1.09
C VAL A 139 4.97 24.18 -0.03
N GLY A 140 6.19 23.73 -0.33
CA GLY A 140 7.38 23.99 0.46
C GLY A 140 8.16 22.74 0.86
N ASP A 141 9.05 22.99 1.80
CA ASP A 141 10.08 22.09 2.28
C ASP A 141 9.89 21.92 3.80
N PHE A 142 9.82 20.68 4.26
CA PHE A 142 9.48 20.35 5.63
C PHE A 142 10.45 19.31 6.19
N ASP A 143 11.13 19.66 7.29
CA ASP A 143 11.87 18.70 8.09
C ASP A 143 10.93 18.01 9.08
N VAL A 144 10.59 16.75 8.79
CA VAL A 144 9.73 15.93 9.65
C VAL A 144 10.43 15.63 10.97
N GLY A 145 11.76 15.54 10.94
CA GLY A 145 12.62 15.33 12.10
C GLY A 145 12.29 14.04 12.84
N CYS A 146 12.07 12.94 12.10
CA CYS A 146 11.91 11.63 12.70
C CYS A 146 13.27 11.07 13.17
N ASP A 147 13.23 10.20 14.17
CA ASP A 147 14.38 9.43 14.65
C ASP A 147 14.08 7.92 14.71
N GLN A 148 15.09 7.12 15.05
CA GLN A 148 14.98 5.66 15.14
C GLN A 148 13.95 5.17 16.19
N THR A 149 13.56 6.02 17.14
CA THR A 149 12.53 5.67 18.13
C THR A 149 11.10 5.84 17.58
N GLY A 150 10.96 6.40 16.38
CA GLY A 150 9.67 6.77 15.80
C GLY A 150 9.14 8.11 16.30
N PHE A 151 9.93 8.85 17.09
CA PHE A 151 9.57 10.22 17.44
C PHE A 151 9.84 11.13 16.26
N CYS A 152 8.85 11.96 15.88
CA CYS A 152 8.97 12.95 14.81
C CYS A 152 8.63 14.35 15.33
N ALA A 153 9.49 15.34 15.07
CA ALA A 153 9.24 16.72 15.48
C ALA A 153 7.94 17.29 14.86
N LEU A 154 7.73 17.04 13.56
CA LEU A 154 6.49 17.38 12.88
C LEU A 154 5.54 16.19 12.84
N HIS A 155 4.48 16.26 13.66
CA HIS A 155 3.46 15.22 13.72
C HIS A 155 2.37 15.35 12.63
N ARG A 156 2.44 16.39 11.78
CA ARG A 156 1.35 16.71 10.83
C ARG A 156 1.77 16.42 9.40
N SER A 157 1.10 15.43 8.81
CA SER A 157 1.08 15.24 7.36
C SER A 157 0.65 16.55 6.67
N PRO A 158 1.32 16.99 5.62
CA PRO A 158 0.95 18.20 4.90
C PRO A 158 -0.46 18.20 4.29
N VAL A 159 -1.13 17.04 4.23
CA VAL A 159 -2.56 16.97 3.93
C VAL A 159 -3.38 17.87 4.88
N TYR A 160 -2.94 18.07 6.13
CA TYR A 160 -3.60 18.95 7.09
C TYR A 160 -3.58 20.44 6.67
N LEU A 161 -2.66 20.85 5.77
CA LEU A 161 -2.65 22.19 5.17
C LEU A 161 -3.91 22.47 4.35
N PHE A 162 -4.53 21.43 3.80
CA PHE A 162 -5.75 21.52 2.99
C PHE A 162 -7.03 21.35 3.82
N PHE A 163 -6.96 20.70 4.99
CA PHE A 163 -8.15 20.21 5.72
C PHE A 163 -8.28 20.67 7.19
N GLN A 164 -7.42 21.57 7.68
CA GLN A 164 -7.52 22.19 9.03
C GLN A 164 -7.77 21.20 10.19
N ASP A 165 -7.03 20.09 10.23
CA ASP A 165 -7.17 19.02 11.24
C ASP A 165 -8.52 18.29 11.22
N GLN A 166 -9.35 18.51 10.21
CA GLN A 166 -10.64 17.83 10.05
C GLN A 166 -10.54 16.55 9.22
N VAL A 167 -9.34 15.99 9.04
CA VAL A 167 -9.18 14.68 8.39
C VAL A 167 -9.66 13.61 9.35
N GLN A 168 -10.66 12.85 8.93
CA GLN A 168 -11.22 11.73 9.68
C GLN A 168 -11.24 10.50 8.80
N ALA A 169 -11.16 9.32 9.44
CA ALA A 169 -11.25 8.03 8.77
C ALA A 169 -10.29 7.89 7.57
N LEU A 170 -9.04 8.37 7.73
CA LEU A 170 -7.99 8.16 6.73
C LEU A 170 -7.75 6.66 6.60
N HIS A 171 -7.97 6.15 5.40
CA HIS A 171 -7.83 4.73 5.11
C HIS A 171 -7.00 4.57 3.84
N VAL A 172 -5.78 4.05 4.00
CA VAL A 172 -4.92 3.65 2.89
C VAL A 172 -5.57 2.47 2.19
N ARG A 173 -5.79 2.59 0.88
CA ARG A 173 -6.48 1.60 0.05
C ARG A 173 -5.51 0.75 -0.74
N SER A 174 -4.39 1.33 -1.14
CA SER A 174 -3.35 0.68 -1.92
C SER A 174 -2.07 1.48 -1.79
N PHE A 175 -0.95 0.79 -1.84
CA PHE A 175 0.38 1.38 -1.86
C PHE A 175 1.34 0.42 -2.55
N ASP A 176 2.42 0.97 -3.10
CA ASP A 176 3.49 0.25 -3.78
C ASP A 176 4.77 1.10 -3.70
N PHE A 177 5.76 0.61 -2.94
CA PHE A 177 7.03 1.28 -2.67
C PHE A 177 8.20 0.35 -2.98
N VAL A 178 9.17 0.86 -3.72
CA VAL A 178 10.40 0.14 -4.07
C VAL A 178 11.58 0.89 -3.48
N TYR A 179 12.35 0.17 -2.67
CA TYR A 179 13.62 0.61 -2.09
C TYR A 179 14.76 -0.11 -2.79
N ASP A 180 15.74 0.63 -3.28
CA ASP A 180 16.94 0.09 -3.91
C ASP A 180 18.18 0.52 -3.12
N GLY A 181 18.77 -0.43 -2.38
CA GLY A 181 20.00 -0.26 -1.62
C GLY A 181 21.27 -0.63 -2.40
N GLY A 182 21.18 -0.79 -3.73
CA GLY A 182 22.29 -1.19 -4.58
C GLY A 182 22.81 -2.59 -4.23
N SER A 183 24.07 -2.69 -3.80
CA SER A 183 24.67 -3.98 -3.39
C SER A 183 24.01 -4.60 -2.15
N HIS A 184 23.22 -3.83 -1.39
CA HIS A 184 22.50 -4.29 -0.21
C HIS A 184 21.15 -4.93 -0.53
N GLY A 185 20.72 -4.91 -1.80
CA GLY A 185 19.49 -5.53 -2.26
C GLY A 185 18.40 -4.53 -2.60
N THR A 186 17.21 -5.07 -2.86
CA THR A 186 16.01 -4.31 -3.20
C THR A 186 14.87 -4.86 -2.35
N TRP A 187 14.06 -3.96 -1.79
CA TRP A 187 12.85 -4.30 -1.07
C TRP A 187 11.65 -3.66 -1.75
N HIS A 188 10.65 -4.47 -2.11
CA HIS A 188 9.39 -4.04 -2.67
C HIS A 188 8.29 -4.29 -1.64
N GLU A 189 7.70 -3.22 -1.14
CA GLU A 189 6.59 -3.26 -0.19
C GLU A 189 5.31 -2.78 -0.88
N SER A 190 4.24 -3.56 -0.78
CA SER A 190 2.94 -3.20 -1.36
C SER A 190 1.80 -3.75 -0.52
N ASP A 191 0.58 -3.29 -0.83
CA ASP A 191 -0.66 -3.83 -0.26
C ASP A 191 -0.90 -5.33 -0.58
N ARG A 192 -0.12 -5.92 -1.49
CA ARG A 192 -0.26 -7.31 -1.94
C ARG A 192 0.88 -8.22 -1.51
N ALA A 193 2.07 -7.68 -1.33
CA ALA A 193 3.26 -8.47 -1.05
C ALA A 193 4.39 -7.61 -0.48
N SER A 194 5.28 -8.29 0.25
CA SER A 194 6.60 -7.80 0.63
C SER A 194 7.65 -8.74 0.04
N ILE A 195 8.47 -8.26 -0.89
CA ILE A 195 9.40 -9.07 -1.70
C ILE A 195 10.80 -8.47 -1.64
N GLY A 196 11.82 -9.32 -1.51
CA GLY A 196 13.21 -8.88 -1.38
C GLY A 196 13.48 -8.28 0.00
N ASP A 197 14.66 -7.68 0.19
CA ASP A 197 15.05 -7.02 1.44
C ASP A 197 16.26 -6.12 1.19
N ILE A 198 16.54 -5.22 2.14
CA ILE A 198 17.80 -4.47 2.20
C ILE A 198 18.63 -5.01 3.38
N THR A 199 19.77 -5.61 3.10
CA THR A 199 20.60 -6.31 4.10
C THR A 199 22.09 -6.05 3.92
N GLY A 200 22.90 -6.44 4.92
CA GLY A 200 24.37 -6.34 4.89
C GLY A 200 24.87 -5.03 5.47
#